data_AF-A0A0T6BA49-F1
#
_entry.id   AF-A0A0T6BA49-F1
#
_cell.length_a   1.000
_cell.length_b   1.000
_cell.length_c   1.000
_cell.angle_alpha   90.00
_cell.angle_beta   90.00
_cell.angle_gamma   90.00
#
_symmetry.space_group_name_H-M   'P 1'
#
loop_
_entity.id
_entity.type
_entity.pdbx_description
1 polymer ?
#
loop_
_entity_poly.entity_id
_entity_poly.type
_entity_poly.pdbx_seq_one_letter_code
_entity_poly.pdbx_strand_id
1 'polypeptide(L)'
;MNLTQKAKAVTEMIAQDFYEWLKNIGGDEQPTLDTQTIIRLFEIGFNYHAAHSLCVKIKEMPAVTDNIAEKRNLPEKSVRECLHTQLQQDLRAYKMKEKLVAFGKMLPLELRSKPPKEDFVKKWLQCKKVPHKLATMEAVWGGIEGLRSTRAFCHWLIDHPEIIPPRYLEEKGMLDLNYLLAPHYSVEDFGEANVDLGGIGDTPGTVQSEHTEAEGQTEGGEGEEEH
;
A
#
# COMPACT_ATOMS: atom_id res chain seq x y z
N MET A 1 -14.93 13.13 34.98
CA MET A 1 -14.16 14.39 34.90
C MET A 1 -13.40 14.43 33.58
N ASN A 2 -13.70 15.41 32.74
CA ASN A 2 -13.09 15.61 31.42
C ASN A 2 -11.67 16.22 31.55
N LEU A 3 -10.78 16.04 30.57
CA LEU A 3 -9.38 16.53 30.65
C LEU A 3 -9.32 18.05 30.86
N THR A 4 -10.23 18.76 30.21
CA THR A 4 -10.43 20.21 30.34
C THR A 4 -10.84 20.63 31.76
N GLN A 5 -11.65 19.83 32.45
CA GLN A 5 -12.06 20.10 33.84
C GLN A 5 -10.88 19.90 34.81
N LYS A 6 -10.07 18.85 34.60
CA LYS A 6 -8.87 18.61 35.40
C LYS A 6 -7.83 19.72 35.19
N ALA A 7 -7.62 20.15 33.95
CA ALA A 7 -6.72 21.26 33.64
C ALA A 7 -7.17 22.55 34.32
N LYS A 8 -8.45 22.91 34.24
CA LYS A 8 -9.01 24.08 34.94
C LYS A 8 -8.79 24.02 36.46
N ALA A 9 -9.06 22.87 37.08
CA ALA A 9 -8.86 22.71 38.52
C ALA A 9 -7.39 22.89 38.93
N VAL A 10 -6.44 22.38 38.13
CA VAL A 10 -5.01 22.56 38.37
C VAL A 10 -4.60 24.02 38.17
N THR A 11 -5.11 24.69 37.13
CA THR A 11 -4.85 26.11 36.88
C THR A 11 -5.38 26.99 38.02
N GLU A 12 -6.59 26.73 38.50
CA GLU A 12 -7.19 27.43 39.64
C GLU A 12 -6.37 27.23 40.93
N MET A 13 -5.89 26.02 41.18
CA MET A 13 -5.02 25.71 42.32
C MET A 13 -3.69 26.48 42.23
N ILE A 14 -3.03 26.49 41.07
CA ILE A 14 -1.77 27.23 40.87
C ILE A 14 -1.99 28.74 41.03
N ALA A 15 -3.11 29.27 40.54
CA ALA A 15 -3.44 30.69 40.68
C ALA A 15 -3.73 31.07 42.13
N GLN A 16 -4.35 30.19 42.91
CA GLN A 16 -4.54 30.36 44.35
C GLN A 16 -3.22 30.34 45.11
N ASP A 17 -2.34 29.37 44.82
CA ASP A 17 -1.01 29.29 45.44
C ASP A 17 -0.18 30.55 45.13
N PHE A 18 -0.26 31.08 43.91
CA PHE A 18 0.42 32.31 43.51
C PHE A 18 -0.17 33.55 44.18
N TYR A 19 -1.50 33.62 44.33
CA TYR A 19 -2.17 34.69 45.07
C TYR A 19 -1.77 34.69 46.56
N GLU A 20 -1.73 33.52 47.18
CA GLU A 20 -1.30 33.37 48.57
C GLU A 20 0.17 33.73 48.76
N TRP A 21 1.03 33.34 47.82
CA TRP A 21 2.43 33.76 47.78
C TRP A 21 2.59 35.28 47.65
N LEU A 22 1.82 35.93 46.74
CA LEU A 22 1.81 37.38 46.57
C LEU A 22 1.38 38.10 47.85
N LYS A 23 0.35 37.60 48.52
CA LYS A 23 -0.14 38.13 49.79
C LYS A 23 0.92 38.05 50.89
N ASN A 24 1.70 36.96 50.93
CA ASN A 24 2.78 36.78 51.90
C ASN A 24 4.00 37.70 51.64
N ILE A 25 4.15 38.23 50.42
CA ILE A 25 5.21 39.19 50.07
C ILE A 25 4.76 40.64 50.25
N GLY A 26 3.48 40.94 50.04
CA GLY A 26 2.92 42.30 50.04
C GLY A 26 2.74 42.97 51.42
N GLY A 27 3.02 42.27 52.52
CA GLY A 27 2.82 42.84 53.86
C GLY A 27 1.35 43.22 54.14
N ASP A 28 1.09 44.48 54.49
CA ASP A 28 -0.22 44.99 54.95
C ASP A 28 -1.06 45.65 53.83
N GLU A 29 -0.50 45.80 52.62
CA GLU A 29 -1.24 46.27 51.46
C GLU A 29 -1.92 45.10 50.77
N GLN A 30 -3.26 45.05 50.81
CA GLN A 30 -3.99 43.99 50.13
C GLN A 30 -3.73 44.04 48.61
N PRO A 31 -3.25 42.95 47.99
CA PRO A 31 -3.06 42.92 46.55
C PRO A 31 -4.42 43.14 45.89
N THR A 32 -4.50 44.16 45.03
CA THR A 32 -5.71 44.55 44.28
C THR A 32 -6.10 43.54 43.20
N LEU A 33 -5.42 42.39 43.15
CA LEU A 33 -5.35 41.51 42.00
C LEU A 33 -5.96 40.15 42.36
N ASP A 34 -7.21 39.95 41.95
CA ASP A 34 -8.00 38.75 42.18
C ASP A 34 -7.46 37.53 41.40
N THR A 35 -7.74 36.33 41.89
CA THR A 35 -7.35 35.04 41.28
C THR A 35 -7.84 34.92 39.84
N GLN A 36 -9.05 35.42 39.56
CA GLN A 36 -9.61 35.46 38.20
C GLN A 36 -8.83 36.41 37.27
N THR A 37 -8.29 37.50 37.81
CA THR A 37 -7.45 38.43 37.06
C THR A 37 -6.08 37.81 36.76
N ILE A 38 -5.50 37.04 37.68
CA ILE A 38 -4.26 36.28 37.46
C ILE A 38 -4.45 35.27 36.32
N ILE A 39 -5.53 34.49 36.35
CA ILE A 39 -5.83 33.48 35.32
C ILE A 39 -6.01 34.13 33.94
N ARG A 40 -6.62 35.33 33.90
CA ARG A 40 -6.78 36.11 32.66
C ARG A 40 -5.47 36.76 32.19
N LEU A 41 -4.65 37.29 33.09
CA LEU A 41 -3.36 37.93 32.78
C LEU A 41 -2.37 36.97 32.13
N PHE A 42 -2.36 35.72 32.58
CA PHE A 42 -1.49 34.68 32.03
C PHE A 42 -2.12 33.94 30.85
N GLU A 43 -3.32 34.36 30.40
CA GLU A 43 -4.09 33.68 29.34
C GLU A 43 -4.07 32.15 29.49
N ILE A 44 -4.20 31.64 30.73
CA ILE A 44 -4.14 30.19 31.01
C ILE A 44 -5.50 29.56 30.66
N GLY A 45 -5.98 29.85 29.46
CA GLY A 45 -7.01 29.09 28.79
C GLY A 45 -6.34 28.09 27.88
N PHE A 46 -6.66 26.80 28.04
CA PHE A 46 -6.39 25.78 27.02
C PHE A 46 -7.25 26.06 25.77
N ASN A 47 -6.94 27.14 25.06
CA ASN A 47 -7.54 27.50 23.78
C ASN A 47 -6.48 27.33 22.69
N TYR A 48 -5.79 26.19 22.72
CA TYR A 48 -4.66 25.95 21.85
C TYR A 48 -5.02 24.87 20.84
N HIS A 49 -5.32 25.29 19.60
CA HIS A 49 -5.34 24.39 18.45
C HIS A 49 -4.02 23.60 18.33
N ALA A 50 -2.90 24.12 18.85
CA ALA A 50 -1.65 23.37 18.86
C ALA A 50 -1.59 22.26 19.94
N ALA A 51 -2.46 22.23 20.95
CA ALA A 51 -2.61 21.05 21.82
C ALA A 51 -3.22 19.86 21.05
N HIS A 52 -3.89 20.13 19.93
CA HIS A 52 -4.35 19.13 18.96
C HIS A 52 -3.34 18.88 17.83
N SER A 53 -2.17 19.52 17.84
CA SER A 53 -1.19 19.34 16.77
C SER A 53 -0.57 17.94 16.84
N LEU A 54 -0.63 17.23 15.72
CA LEU A 54 0.03 15.94 15.53
C LEU A 54 1.44 16.20 14.99
N CYS A 55 2.47 15.92 15.79
CA CYS A 55 3.84 15.90 15.29
C CYS A 55 4.10 14.56 14.61
N VAL A 56 4.04 14.53 13.27
CA VAL A 56 4.45 13.37 12.47
C VAL A 56 5.91 13.53 12.09
N LYS A 57 6.78 12.67 12.61
CA LYS A 57 8.17 12.57 12.13
C LYS A 57 8.21 11.61 10.94
N ILE A 58 8.26 12.17 9.74
CA ILE A 58 8.45 11.38 8.52
C ILE A 58 9.92 10.94 8.49
N LYS A 59 10.14 9.62 8.38
CA LYS A 59 11.47 9.04 8.24
C LYS A 59 11.53 8.34 6.90
N GLU A 60 12.34 8.88 5.99
CA GLU A 60 12.56 8.26 4.69
C GLU A 60 13.46 7.03 4.84
N MET A 61 13.15 5.96 4.10
CA MET A 61 13.97 4.76 4.05
C MET A 61 15.03 4.92 2.97
N PRO A 62 16.32 4.67 3.26
CA PRO A 62 17.39 4.76 2.26
C PRO A 62 17.34 3.52 1.34
N ALA A 63 16.51 3.58 0.30
CA ALA A 63 16.37 2.53 -0.71
C ALA A 63 16.80 3.03 -2.10
N VAL A 64 17.32 2.12 -2.93
CA VAL A 64 17.75 2.39 -4.31
C VAL A 64 16.96 1.52 -5.28
N THR A 65 16.89 1.92 -6.56
CA THR A 65 16.23 1.12 -7.59
C THR A 65 16.95 -0.21 -7.81
N ASP A 66 16.19 -1.23 -8.21
CA ASP A 66 16.70 -2.61 -8.36
C ASP A 66 17.92 -2.68 -9.28
N ASN A 67 17.88 -1.97 -10.41
CA ASN A 67 19.01 -1.86 -11.35
C ASN A 67 20.30 -1.31 -10.71
N ILE A 68 20.18 -0.36 -9.78
CA ILE A 68 21.33 0.24 -9.09
C ILE A 68 21.82 -0.70 -7.98
N ALA A 69 20.89 -1.36 -7.27
CA ALA A 69 21.19 -2.34 -6.24
C ALA A 69 22.00 -3.51 -6.81
N GLU A 70 21.59 -4.06 -7.95
CA GLU A 70 22.28 -5.14 -8.66
C GLU A 70 23.69 -4.73 -9.12
N LYS A 71 23.81 -3.56 -9.77
CA LYS A 71 25.11 -3.04 -10.23
C LYS A 71 26.11 -2.79 -9.09
N ARG A 72 25.61 -2.53 -7.88
CA ARG A 72 26.41 -2.29 -6.68
C ARG A 72 26.57 -3.55 -5.82
N ASN A 73 26.04 -4.70 -6.26
CA ASN A 73 26.01 -5.97 -5.52
C ASN A 73 25.37 -5.84 -4.12
N LEU A 74 24.34 -5.00 -3.98
CA LEU A 74 23.62 -4.74 -2.73
C LEU A 74 22.11 -4.91 -2.94
N PRO A 75 21.61 -6.12 -3.24
CA PRO A 75 20.19 -6.36 -3.52
C PRO A 75 19.29 -6.05 -2.32
N GLU A 76 19.81 -6.15 -1.10
CA GLU A 76 19.09 -5.82 0.14
C GLU A 76 18.66 -4.36 0.24
N LYS A 77 19.34 -3.45 -0.47
CA LYS A 77 19.00 -2.02 -0.50
C LYS A 77 18.01 -1.66 -1.62
N SER A 78 17.56 -2.65 -2.38
CA SER A 78 16.49 -2.45 -3.36
C SER A 78 15.21 -1.96 -2.68
N VAL A 79 14.42 -1.15 -3.38
CA VAL A 79 13.11 -0.68 -2.87
C VAL A 79 12.23 -1.87 -2.47
N ARG A 80 12.21 -2.91 -3.30
CA ARG A 80 11.41 -4.12 -3.05
C ARG A 80 11.83 -4.82 -1.77
N GLU A 81 13.13 -5.05 -1.57
CA GLU A 81 13.61 -5.78 -0.40
C GLU A 81 13.52 -4.97 0.90
N CYS A 82 13.78 -3.65 0.83
CA CYS A 82 13.56 -2.75 1.96
C CYS A 82 12.08 -2.76 2.40
N LEU A 83 11.15 -2.69 1.45
CA LEU A 83 9.72 -2.76 1.73
C LEU A 83 9.33 -4.11 2.35
N HIS A 84 9.83 -5.21 1.79
CA HIS A 84 9.58 -6.55 2.31
C HIS A 84 10.09 -6.70 3.75
N THR A 85 11.31 -6.22 4.03
CA THR A 85 11.90 -6.21 5.37
C THR A 85 11.06 -5.40 6.35
N GLN A 86 10.58 -4.22 5.94
CA GLN A 86 9.71 -3.38 6.78
C GLN A 86 8.38 -4.09 7.08
N LEU A 87 7.75 -4.71 6.08
CA LEU A 87 6.52 -5.50 6.29
C LEU A 87 6.73 -6.64 7.28
N GLN A 88 7.89 -7.32 7.23
CA GLN A 88 8.21 -8.37 8.21
C GLN A 88 8.40 -7.80 9.62
N GLN A 89 9.06 -6.64 9.75
CA GLN A 89 9.22 -5.96 11.04
C GLN A 89 7.87 -5.54 11.63
N ASP A 90 7.00 -4.96 10.81
CA ASP A 90 5.65 -4.55 11.20
C ASP A 90 4.82 -5.77 11.63
N LEU A 91 4.93 -6.89 10.90
CA LEU A 91 4.26 -8.14 11.25
C LEU A 91 4.80 -8.74 12.56
N ARG A 92 6.10 -8.66 12.81
CA ARG A 92 6.69 -9.06 14.11
C ARG A 92 6.18 -8.17 15.23
N ALA A 93 6.14 -6.85 15.03
CA ALA A 93 5.63 -5.88 16.00
C ALA A 93 4.15 -6.11 16.30
N TYR A 94 3.34 -6.42 15.28
CA TYR A 94 1.93 -6.76 15.44
C TYR A 94 1.72 -8.05 16.26
N LYS A 95 2.57 -9.07 16.05
CA LYS A 95 2.52 -10.33 16.81
C LYS A 95 3.01 -10.20 18.25
N MET A 96 3.70 -9.11 18.62
CA MET A 96 4.17 -8.93 19.99
C MET A 96 3.01 -8.69 20.94
N LYS A 97 3.06 -9.31 22.12
CA LYS A 97 2.08 -9.05 23.18
C LYS A 97 2.27 -7.66 23.75
N GLU A 98 1.16 -7.01 24.09
CA GLU A 98 1.17 -5.73 24.79
C GLU A 98 1.89 -5.87 26.13
N LYS A 99 2.95 -5.07 26.33
CA LYS A 99 3.78 -5.04 27.53
C LYS A 99 3.75 -3.63 28.11
N LEU A 100 2.94 -3.42 29.15
CA LEU A 100 2.81 -2.13 29.82
C LEU A 100 3.28 -2.15 31.27
N VAL A 101 3.10 -3.29 31.94
CA VAL A 101 3.34 -3.47 33.37
C VAL A 101 4.14 -4.75 33.57
N ALA A 102 5.12 -4.70 34.45
CA ALA A 102 5.87 -5.85 34.94
C ALA A 102 6.13 -5.65 36.43
N PHE A 103 6.09 -6.73 37.20
CA PHE A 103 6.31 -6.68 38.66
C PHE A 103 5.42 -5.65 39.39
N GLY A 104 4.17 -5.48 38.93
CA GLY A 104 3.22 -4.52 39.51
C GLY A 104 3.54 -3.04 39.28
N LYS A 105 4.57 -2.71 38.49
CA LYS A 105 4.94 -1.33 38.13
C LYS A 105 4.86 -1.12 36.61
N MET A 106 4.54 0.10 36.20
CA MET A 106 4.59 0.46 34.77
C MET A 106 6.03 0.43 34.27
N LEU A 107 6.27 -0.17 33.10
CA LEU A 107 7.61 -0.17 32.50
C LEU A 107 8.03 1.24 32.08
N PRO A 108 9.33 1.54 31.92
CA PRO A 108 9.81 2.72 31.20
C PRO A 108 9.31 2.75 29.74
N LEU A 109 9.18 3.95 29.15
CA LEU A 109 8.58 4.14 27.83
C LEU A 109 9.26 3.30 26.73
N GLU A 110 10.59 3.17 26.81
CA GLU A 110 11.42 2.42 25.86
C GLU A 110 11.16 0.92 25.86
N LEU A 111 10.69 0.38 26.99
CA LEU A 111 10.41 -1.05 27.16
C LEU A 111 8.91 -1.36 27.01
N ARG A 112 8.07 -0.33 26.87
CA ARG A 112 6.65 -0.51 26.62
C ARG A 112 6.43 -0.91 25.16
N SER A 113 5.65 -1.95 24.95
CA SER A 113 5.18 -2.33 23.61
C SER A 113 3.67 -2.26 23.57
N LYS A 114 3.15 -1.47 22.63
CA LYS A 114 1.73 -1.39 22.29
C LYS A 114 1.57 -1.77 20.82
N PRO A 115 1.24 -3.03 20.51
CA PRO A 115 0.98 -3.42 19.13
C PRO A 115 -0.24 -2.63 18.59
N PRO A 116 -0.24 -2.26 17.30
CA PRO A 116 -1.42 -1.71 16.66
C PRO A 116 -2.59 -2.70 16.76
N LYS A 117 -3.78 -2.23 17.15
CA LYS A 117 -4.98 -3.08 17.31
C LYS A 117 -5.71 -3.34 15.98
N GLU A 118 -5.39 -2.59 14.94
CA GLU A 118 -5.99 -2.77 13.62
C GLU A 118 -5.49 -4.06 12.96
N ASP A 119 -6.34 -4.70 12.16
CA ASP A 119 -6.00 -5.89 11.37
C ASP A 119 -4.99 -5.55 10.24
N PHE A 120 -3.74 -5.27 10.61
CA PHE A 120 -2.64 -4.96 9.69
C PHE A 120 -2.55 -6.00 8.57
N VAL A 121 -2.65 -7.28 8.93
CA VAL A 121 -2.60 -8.41 8.00
C VAL A 121 -3.70 -8.32 6.95
N LYS A 122 -4.93 -7.95 7.32
CA LYS A 122 -6.04 -7.84 6.35
C LYS A 122 -5.89 -6.62 5.44
N LYS A 123 -5.20 -5.57 5.90
CA LYS A 123 -5.02 -4.33 5.12
C LYS A 123 -3.85 -4.43 4.14
N TRP A 124 -2.74 -5.00 4.59
CA TRP A 124 -1.48 -5.00 3.84
C TRP A 124 -1.20 -6.32 3.13
N LEU A 125 -1.56 -7.46 3.72
CA LEU A 125 -1.19 -8.79 3.20
C LEU A 125 -2.35 -9.47 2.46
N GLN A 126 -3.59 -9.09 2.74
CA GLN A 126 -4.75 -9.60 1.99
C GLN A 126 -5.08 -8.68 0.83
N CYS A 127 -4.74 -9.11 -0.39
CA CYS A 127 -5.12 -8.43 -1.63
C CYS A 127 -6.61 -8.66 -1.97
N LYS A 128 -7.54 -8.16 -1.15
CA LYS A 128 -9.00 -8.33 -1.36
C LYS A 128 -9.53 -7.72 -2.66
N LYS A 129 -8.79 -6.77 -3.24
CA LYS A 129 -9.14 -6.09 -4.50
C LYS A 129 -8.63 -6.83 -5.74
N VAL A 130 -7.79 -7.85 -5.59
CA VAL A 130 -7.28 -8.60 -6.74
C VAL A 130 -8.32 -9.66 -7.13
N PRO A 131 -8.82 -9.65 -8.38
CA PRO A 131 -9.74 -10.67 -8.87
C PRO A 131 -9.14 -12.07 -8.70
N HIS A 132 -9.97 -13.04 -8.29
CA HIS A 132 -9.56 -14.43 -8.06
C HIS A 132 -8.78 -15.02 -9.26
N LYS A 133 -9.25 -14.74 -10.48
CA LYS A 133 -8.63 -15.22 -11.72
C LYS A 133 -7.19 -14.75 -11.93
N LEU A 134 -6.85 -13.56 -11.43
CA LEU A 134 -5.49 -13.04 -11.49
C LEU A 134 -4.64 -13.60 -10.36
N ALA A 135 -5.22 -13.78 -9.17
CA ALA A 135 -4.54 -14.37 -8.02
C ALA A 135 -4.14 -15.84 -8.26
N THR A 136 -4.97 -16.62 -8.95
CA THR A 136 -4.66 -18.01 -9.33
C THR A 136 -3.84 -18.13 -10.62
N MET A 137 -3.66 -17.03 -11.37
CA MET A 137 -3.18 -16.99 -12.75
C MET A 137 -4.05 -17.74 -13.77
N GLU A 138 -5.32 -18.00 -13.45
CA GLU A 138 -6.33 -18.51 -14.39
C GLU A 138 -6.47 -17.60 -15.62
N ALA A 139 -6.34 -16.28 -15.46
CA ALA A 139 -6.42 -15.36 -16.60
C ALA A 139 -5.30 -15.54 -17.64
N VAL A 140 -4.16 -16.11 -17.23
CA VAL A 140 -2.99 -16.34 -18.09
C VAL A 140 -3.06 -17.73 -18.70
N TRP A 141 -3.40 -18.73 -17.88
CA TRP A 141 -3.34 -20.14 -18.28
C TRP A 141 -4.69 -20.70 -18.78
N GLY A 142 -5.79 -20.04 -18.47
CA GLY A 142 -7.14 -20.42 -18.90
C GLY A 142 -7.28 -20.25 -20.41
N GLY A 143 -7.39 -21.38 -21.11
CA GLY A 143 -7.52 -21.44 -22.57
C GLY A 143 -6.24 -21.84 -23.32
N ILE A 144 -5.09 -21.90 -22.64
CA ILE A 144 -3.82 -22.35 -23.23
C ILE A 144 -3.31 -23.69 -22.67
N GLU A 145 -4.17 -24.41 -21.95
CA GLU A 145 -3.86 -25.68 -21.29
C GLU A 145 -3.37 -26.75 -22.28
N GLY A 146 -3.91 -26.79 -23.50
CA GLY A 146 -3.55 -27.80 -24.51
C GLY A 146 -2.25 -27.54 -25.27
N LEU A 147 -1.59 -26.39 -25.07
CA LEU A 147 -0.41 -26.05 -25.86
C LEU A 147 0.84 -26.80 -25.39
N ARG A 148 1.70 -27.14 -26.36
CA ARG A 148 3.01 -27.75 -26.11
C ARG A 148 3.90 -26.88 -25.22
N SER A 149 3.79 -25.56 -25.33
CA SER A 149 4.53 -24.60 -24.50
C SER A 149 4.15 -24.67 -23.03
N THR A 150 2.85 -24.80 -22.72
CA THR A 150 2.34 -24.91 -21.35
C THR A 150 2.82 -26.20 -20.69
N ARG A 151 2.86 -27.33 -21.42
CA ARG A 151 3.40 -28.59 -20.90
C ARG A 151 4.91 -28.56 -20.70
N ALA A 152 5.65 -27.96 -21.63
CA ALA A 152 7.09 -27.76 -21.48
C ALA A 152 7.41 -26.89 -20.25
N PHE A 153 6.60 -25.88 -19.99
CA PHE A 153 6.69 -25.07 -18.78
C PHE A 153 6.36 -25.88 -17.51
N CYS A 154 5.36 -26.77 -17.54
CA CYS A 154 5.07 -27.68 -16.43
C CYS A 154 6.23 -28.65 -16.15
N HIS A 155 6.87 -29.20 -17.19
CA HIS A 155 8.11 -29.99 -17.03
C HIS A 155 9.22 -29.16 -16.39
N TRP A 156 9.43 -27.95 -16.88
CA TRP A 156 10.44 -27.05 -16.34
C TRP A 156 10.18 -26.67 -14.87
N LEU A 157 8.93 -26.50 -14.46
CA LEU A 157 8.55 -26.25 -13.07
C LEU A 157 8.86 -27.43 -12.15
N ILE A 158 8.78 -28.67 -12.63
CA ILE A 158 9.16 -29.86 -11.86
C ILE A 158 10.67 -29.90 -11.64
N ASP A 159 11.45 -29.49 -12.65
CA ASP A 159 12.91 -29.44 -12.57
C ASP A 159 13.42 -28.29 -11.68
N HIS A 160 12.59 -27.26 -11.44
CA HIS A 160 12.93 -26.07 -10.64
C HIS A 160 11.97 -25.87 -9.44
N PRO A 161 12.12 -26.65 -8.35
CA PRO A 161 11.24 -26.56 -7.17
C PRO A 161 11.43 -25.26 -6.35
N GLU A 162 12.41 -24.44 -6.70
CA GLU A 162 12.64 -23.12 -6.09
C GLU A 162 11.52 -22.13 -6.42
N ILE A 163 10.77 -22.38 -7.49
CA ILE A 163 9.70 -21.52 -7.98
C ILE A 163 8.35 -22.10 -7.56
N ILE A 164 7.54 -21.27 -6.90
CA ILE A 164 6.20 -21.68 -6.46
C ILE A 164 5.30 -21.83 -7.70
N PRO A 165 4.68 -23.00 -7.91
CA PRO A 165 3.82 -23.19 -9.07
C PRO A 165 2.59 -22.28 -9.01
N PRO A 166 2.07 -21.83 -10.17
CA PRO A 166 0.78 -21.16 -10.22
C PRO A 166 -0.33 -22.08 -9.69
N ARG A 167 -1.14 -21.58 -8.74
CA ARG A 167 -2.22 -22.35 -8.10
C ARG A 167 -3.20 -22.98 -9.09
N TYR A 168 -3.49 -22.28 -10.19
CA TYR A 168 -4.37 -22.81 -11.24
C TYR A 168 -3.84 -24.10 -11.89
N LEU A 169 -2.52 -24.21 -12.06
CA LEU A 169 -1.89 -25.41 -12.64
C LEU A 169 -1.91 -26.59 -11.66
N GLU A 170 -1.75 -26.32 -10.37
CA GLU A 170 -1.89 -27.30 -9.29
C GLU A 170 -3.33 -27.81 -9.17
N GLU A 171 -4.31 -26.91 -9.13
CA GLU A 171 -5.74 -27.24 -9.03
C GLU A 171 -6.23 -28.07 -10.22
N LYS A 172 -5.62 -27.88 -11.40
CA LYS A 172 -5.91 -28.65 -12.63
C LYS A 172 -5.14 -29.97 -12.74
N GLY A 173 -4.22 -30.28 -11.83
CA GLY A 173 -3.42 -31.51 -11.88
C GLY A 173 -2.46 -31.56 -13.08
N MET A 174 -2.08 -30.42 -13.66
CA MET A 174 -1.21 -30.38 -14.84
C MET A 174 0.28 -30.63 -14.53
N LEU A 175 0.62 -30.63 -13.24
CA LEU A 175 1.94 -31.02 -12.73
C LEU A 175 2.05 -32.53 -12.45
N ASP A 176 0.97 -33.29 -12.65
CA ASP A 176 0.98 -34.74 -12.44
C ASP A 176 1.63 -35.47 -13.61
N LEU A 177 2.39 -36.52 -13.29
CA LEU A 177 3.11 -37.35 -14.27
C LEU A 177 2.17 -37.93 -15.36
N ASN A 178 0.90 -38.20 -15.00
CA ASN A 178 -0.12 -38.71 -15.93
C ASN A 178 -0.53 -37.67 -16.99
N TYR A 179 -0.62 -36.39 -16.60
CA TYR A 179 -0.87 -35.30 -17.53
C TYR A 179 0.32 -35.06 -18.44
N LEU A 180 1.54 -35.37 -17.98
CA LEU A 180 2.78 -35.27 -18.75
C LEU A 180 3.07 -36.46 -19.68
N LEU A 181 2.31 -37.55 -19.56
CA LEU A 181 2.42 -38.74 -20.42
C LEU A 181 1.29 -38.90 -21.45
N ALA A 182 0.18 -38.16 -21.31
CA ALA A 182 -0.94 -38.20 -22.24
C ALA A 182 -0.53 -37.76 -23.69
N PRO A 183 -1.09 -38.39 -24.74
CA PRO A 183 -0.85 -37.98 -26.12
C PRO A 183 -1.43 -36.58 -26.38
N HIS A 184 -0.71 -35.78 -27.17
CA HIS A 184 -1.04 -34.40 -27.47
C HIS A 184 -2.06 -34.27 -28.59
N TYR A 185 -2.96 -33.30 -28.49
CA TYR A 185 -3.66 -32.75 -29.65
C TYR A 185 -2.78 -31.67 -30.28
N SER A 186 -2.29 -31.91 -31.50
CA SER A 186 -1.62 -30.90 -32.31
C SER A 186 -2.64 -29.94 -32.93
N VAL A 187 -2.24 -28.69 -33.16
CA VAL A 187 -3.03 -27.67 -33.87
C VAL A 187 -3.44 -28.12 -35.29
N GLU A 188 -2.83 -29.19 -35.81
CA GLU A 188 -3.17 -29.80 -37.09
C GLU A 188 -4.51 -30.58 -37.09
N ASP A 189 -5.15 -30.80 -35.94
CA ASP A 189 -6.48 -31.45 -35.83
C ASP A 189 -7.67 -30.48 -35.98
N PHE A 190 -7.44 -29.18 -36.26
CA PHE A 190 -8.51 -28.25 -36.64
C PHE A 190 -8.91 -28.38 -38.13
N GLY A 191 -9.02 -29.62 -38.60
CA GLY A 191 -9.66 -29.94 -39.88
C GLY A 191 -11.18 -29.92 -39.74
N GLU A 192 -11.82 -28.97 -40.43
CA GLU A 192 -13.25 -28.99 -40.79
C GLU A 192 -14.28 -28.89 -39.65
N ALA A 193 -14.21 -27.83 -38.84
CA ALA A 193 -15.43 -27.29 -38.24
C ALA A 193 -16.01 -26.22 -39.18
N ASN A 194 -16.87 -26.66 -40.09
CA ASN A 194 -17.69 -25.80 -40.95
C ASN A 194 -18.56 -24.92 -40.04
N VAL A 195 -18.17 -23.66 -39.83
CA VAL A 195 -18.98 -22.69 -39.08
C VAL A 195 -20.07 -22.20 -40.02
N ASP A 196 -21.21 -22.86 -39.95
CA ASP A 196 -22.48 -22.43 -40.55
C ASP A 196 -22.91 -21.11 -39.87
N LEU A 197 -22.51 -19.98 -40.44
CA LEU A 197 -23.01 -18.67 -40.07
C LEU A 197 -24.35 -18.41 -40.78
N GLY A 198 -25.38 -19.11 -40.33
CA GLY A 198 -26.77 -18.92 -40.73
C GLY A 198 -27.55 -18.03 -39.75
N GLY A 199 -27.61 -16.72 -40.06
CA GLY A 199 -28.80 -15.87 -39.93
C GLY A 199 -29.22 -15.32 -38.56
N ILE A 200 -29.23 -13.99 -38.43
CA ILE A 200 -30.43 -13.12 -38.30
C ILE A 200 -29.98 -11.67 -38.04
N GLY A 201 -30.46 -10.72 -38.88
CA GLY A 201 -30.65 -9.33 -38.47
C GLY A 201 -30.22 -8.24 -39.45
N ASP A 202 -31.20 -7.68 -40.17
CA ASP A 202 -31.14 -6.63 -41.20
C ASP A 202 -30.45 -5.29 -40.82
N THR A 203 -29.59 -4.83 -41.76
CA THR A 203 -29.41 -3.51 -42.45
C THR A 203 -29.67 -2.15 -41.75
N PRO A 204 -29.31 -0.97 -42.34
CA PRO A 204 -28.40 -0.66 -43.45
C PRO A 204 -27.37 0.46 -43.13
N GLY A 205 -26.28 0.52 -43.88
CA GLY A 205 -25.32 1.63 -43.85
C GLY A 205 -24.54 1.74 -45.15
N THR A 206 -25.24 2.12 -46.22
CA THR A 206 -24.68 2.49 -47.52
C THR A 206 -23.68 3.63 -47.36
N VAL A 207 -22.40 3.39 -47.70
CA VAL A 207 -21.55 4.43 -48.30
C VAL A 207 -20.70 3.76 -49.38
N GLN A 208 -20.83 4.29 -50.58
CA GLN A 208 -20.18 3.86 -51.81
C GLN A 208 -18.66 4.07 -51.72
N SER A 209 -17.92 3.08 -52.19
CA SER A 209 -16.55 3.20 -52.65
C SER A 209 -16.55 3.81 -54.05
N GLU A 210 -15.99 5.02 -54.19
CA GLU A 210 -15.46 5.51 -55.46
C GLU A 210 -13.94 5.45 -55.42
N HIS A 211 -13.40 4.56 -56.25
CA HIS A 211 -12.04 4.62 -56.78
C HIS A 211 -11.99 5.76 -57.81
N THR A 212 -11.02 6.66 -57.73
CA THR A 212 -10.26 7.07 -58.93
C THR A 212 -8.89 7.64 -58.55
N GLU A 213 -7.89 7.14 -59.26
CA GLU A 213 -6.50 7.56 -59.30
C GLU A 213 -6.31 9.00 -59.80
N ALA A 214 -5.19 9.64 -59.44
CA ALA A 214 -4.15 10.10 -60.38
C ALA A 214 -3.42 11.38 -59.89
N GLU A 215 -2.10 11.22 -59.74
CA GLU A 215 -0.98 12.04 -60.23
C GLU A 215 -0.86 13.57 -59.97
N GLY A 216 0.40 13.96 -59.70
CA GLY A 216 0.98 15.31 -59.87
C GLY A 216 1.59 15.84 -58.56
N GLN A 217 2.90 15.79 -58.32
CA GLN A 217 3.90 16.83 -58.69
C GLN A 217 3.38 18.25 -58.32
N THR A 218 4.04 19.10 -57.53
CA THR A 218 5.47 19.44 -57.42
C THR A 218 5.66 20.52 -56.34
N GLU A 219 6.91 20.75 -55.93
CA GLU A 219 7.46 21.99 -55.30
C GLU A 219 7.09 22.23 -53.82
N GLY A 220 8.01 22.49 -52.89
CA GLY A 220 9.24 23.27 -52.98
C GLY A 220 9.17 24.33 -51.88
N GLY A 221 10.14 24.39 -50.96
CA GLY A 221 10.12 25.40 -49.90
C GLY A 221 10.93 25.05 -48.65
N GLU A 222 12.25 25.01 -48.80
CA GLU A 222 13.22 25.22 -47.72
C GLU A 222 13.14 26.66 -47.16
N GLY A 223 13.63 26.83 -45.93
CA GLY A 223 13.77 28.11 -45.21
C GLY A 223 13.78 27.83 -43.70
N GLU A 224 14.87 27.37 -43.09
CA GLU A 224 16.04 28.16 -42.62
C GLU A 224 15.62 29.38 -41.77
N GLU A 225 15.87 29.30 -40.46
CA GLU A 225 16.82 30.18 -39.71
C GLU A 225 16.13 31.49 -39.26
N GLU A 226 16.33 32.07 -38.08
CA GLU A 226 17.58 32.37 -37.38
C GLU A 226 17.22 32.98 -36.00
N HIS A 227 18.17 32.88 -35.05
CA HIS A 227 18.41 33.69 -33.84
C HIS A 227 17.52 33.62 -32.58
#